data_AF-A0A423VZB6-F1
#
_entry.id   AF-A0A423VZB6-F1
#
_cell.length_a   1.000
_cell.length_b   1.000
_cell.length_c   1.000
_cell.angle_alpha   90.00
_cell.angle_beta   90.00
_cell.angle_gamma   90.00
#
_symmetry.space_group_name_H-M   'P 1'
#
loop_
_entity.id
_entity.type
_entity.pdbx_description
1 polymer ?
#
loop_
_entity_poly.entity_id
_entity_poly.type
_entity_poly.pdbx_seq_one_letter_code
_entity_poly.pdbx_strand_id
1 'polypeptide(L)'
;MGYVGRLLLRSNLASKSYFVLFLLGTIMGPTFITSAVYMMLPHVMALYGSDLSIVPESMWLRNFFMGWDIFTLAFQAIGSAFAAEGYSKEEIQQGVNVLVAGLGLHIISILGFLVLYYWFMSRVHRNSEFLDPRFSVVYLSAKFKTALLCTQVAILLILVRTAARMVQLSSGLDSSISQSQVYIVVLDGALVLLAAILLTIFTPGSAFGRAWGMTSPIKKKARRHLSALHPAQRSPGSPLLVLRESPANSPYGYQQRYPYATLPNSKEPRSPPPSVTTDTSSSVQGGMRRYTHKRQAPAQLIHDAEPPPYERPLSNIARMPKYPVVLAHGLLGFAELKLAGSYLPPIHYWRGITEALTANGTEVIAATVPASGSIEERSARLRENILERSEGRPVNIIAHSMGGLDARYMISYAHRRRLQKQLKGNDINVRALVTIATPHHGSAYADFLFDAIGPDRLPQLYDTWKRLTGLGTGAFEQLTTRYMEEEFNPKTPDDPDVKYFSYGAALTQKPPLLSPFHGSYGVLLREEGPNDGLVSVESAKWGTYKGTLEDVSHLDVINWTNRVRWTIRRWMGEQNPFNAVAFYVEIAKMLEKEDL
;
A
#
# COMPACT_ATOMS: atom_id res chain seq x y z
N MET A 1 6.16 -17.61 14.61
CA MET A 1 7.15 -16.76 13.88
C MET A 1 7.91 -15.83 14.82
N GLY A 2 7.26 -14.91 15.55
CA GLY A 2 7.97 -13.98 16.45
C GLY A 2 8.93 -14.65 17.44
N TYR A 3 8.46 -15.69 18.13
CA TYR A 3 9.29 -16.45 19.07
C TYR A 3 10.45 -17.23 18.39
N VAL A 4 10.31 -17.60 17.12
CA VAL A 4 11.41 -18.19 16.36
C VAL A 4 12.50 -17.15 16.11
N GLY A 5 12.12 -15.93 15.70
CA GLY A 5 13.07 -14.82 15.58
C GLY A 5 13.81 -14.55 16.89
N ARG A 6 13.11 -14.64 18.03
CA ARG A 6 13.73 -14.51 19.35
C ARG A 6 14.72 -15.64 19.68
N LEU A 7 14.38 -16.88 19.36
CA LEU A 7 15.31 -18.00 19.55
C LEU A 7 16.57 -17.83 18.69
N LEU A 8 16.42 -17.35 17.45
CA LEU A 8 17.54 -17.10 16.54
C LEU A 8 18.43 -15.93 16.99
N LEU A 9 17.88 -14.94 17.70
CA LEU A 9 18.67 -13.86 18.32
C LEU A 9 19.65 -14.38 19.38
N ARG A 10 19.41 -15.56 19.99
CA ARG A 10 20.36 -16.17 20.92
C ARG A 10 21.70 -16.48 20.25
N SER A 11 21.67 -16.96 19.01
CA SER A 11 22.87 -17.31 18.24
C SER A 11 23.54 -16.10 17.58
N ASN A 12 22.77 -15.06 17.24
CA ASN A 12 23.30 -13.85 16.63
C ASN A 12 22.48 -12.62 17.05
N LEU A 13 22.92 -11.96 18.12
CA LEU A 13 22.27 -10.78 18.69
C LEU A 13 22.29 -9.55 17.75
N ALA A 14 23.26 -9.49 16.83
CA ALA A 14 23.40 -8.38 15.87
C ALA A 14 22.52 -8.56 14.62
N SER A 15 21.83 -9.70 14.48
CA SER A 15 21.00 -9.98 13.31
C SER A 15 19.72 -9.14 13.29
N LYS A 16 19.75 -8.05 12.52
CA LYS A 16 18.60 -7.16 12.27
C LYS A 16 17.38 -7.93 11.77
N SER A 17 17.57 -8.94 10.90
CA SER A 17 16.47 -9.75 10.36
C SER A 17 15.78 -10.61 11.42
N TYR A 18 16.52 -11.17 12.37
CA TYR A 18 15.93 -11.94 13.47
C TYR A 18 15.17 -11.03 14.44
N PHE A 19 15.65 -9.80 14.62
CA PHE A 19 14.99 -8.78 15.41
C PHE A 19 13.69 -8.28 14.77
N VAL A 20 13.68 -8.02 13.45
CA VAL A 20 12.44 -7.73 12.70
C VAL A 20 11.46 -8.89 12.82
N LEU A 21 11.93 -10.13 12.62
CA LEU A 21 11.09 -11.32 12.71
C LEU A 21 10.46 -11.45 14.10
N PHE A 22 11.22 -11.17 15.16
CA PHE A 22 10.71 -11.11 16.52
C PHE A 22 9.65 -10.02 16.69
N LEU A 23 9.98 -8.76 16.40
CA LEU A 23 9.08 -7.62 16.60
C LEU A 23 7.80 -7.74 15.78
N LEU A 24 7.92 -7.94 14.47
CA LEU A 24 6.76 -8.04 13.58
C LEU A 24 5.95 -9.30 13.90
N GLY A 25 6.63 -10.43 14.12
CA GLY A 25 5.99 -11.71 14.34
C GLY A 25 5.23 -11.81 15.67
N THR A 26 5.62 -11.08 16.72
CA THR A 26 4.82 -11.01 17.95
C THR A 26 3.65 -10.04 17.80
N ILE A 27 3.75 -9.05 16.93
CA ILE A 27 2.71 -8.05 16.71
C ILE A 27 1.56 -8.57 15.84
N MET A 28 1.86 -9.24 14.73
CA MET A 28 0.84 -9.68 13.77
C MET A 28 -0.19 -10.64 14.37
N GLY A 29 0.25 -11.54 15.27
CA GLY A 29 -0.60 -12.60 15.81
C GLY A 29 -1.87 -12.06 16.49
N PRO A 30 -1.73 -11.20 17.53
CA PRO A 30 -2.88 -10.62 18.23
C PRO A 30 -3.81 -9.81 17.33
N THR A 31 -3.28 -9.06 16.36
CA THR A 31 -4.08 -8.27 15.41
C THR A 31 -4.93 -9.15 14.48
N PHE A 32 -4.40 -10.31 14.06
CA PHE A 32 -5.20 -11.28 13.31
C PHE A 32 -6.26 -11.96 14.18
N ILE A 33 -5.96 -12.23 15.45
CA ILE A 33 -6.95 -12.78 16.37
C ILE A 33 -8.10 -11.78 16.61
N THR A 34 -7.81 -10.48 16.84
CA THR A 34 -8.85 -9.45 16.99
C THR A 34 -9.69 -9.32 15.72
N SER A 35 -9.04 -9.29 14.55
CA SER A 35 -9.73 -9.25 13.26
C SER A 35 -10.69 -10.44 13.07
N ALA A 36 -10.28 -11.64 13.46
CA ALA A 36 -11.13 -12.84 13.39
C ALA A 36 -12.34 -12.74 14.34
N VAL A 37 -12.14 -12.20 15.55
CA VAL A 37 -13.23 -11.99 16.51
C VAL A 37 -14.24 -10.96 15.99
N TYR A 38 -13.80 -9.90 15.31
CA TYR A 38 -14.70 -8.91 14.70
C TYR A 38 -15.63 -9.52 13.64
N MET A 39 -15.25 -10.63 13.01
CA MET A 39 -16.12 -11.36 12.08
C MET A 39 -17.33 -12.00 12.76
N MET A 40 -17.29 -12.20 14.08
CA MET A 40 -18.42 -12.75 14.83
C MET A 40 -19.53 -11.73 15.09
N LEU A 41 -19.19 -10.44 15.19
CA LEU A 41 -20.14 -9.40 15.58
C LEU A 41 -21.42 -9.40 14.70
N PRO A 42 -21.34 -9.47 13.36
CA PRO A 42 -22.54 -9.57 12.53
C PRO A 42 -23.40 -10.80 12.79
N HIS A 43 -22.77 -11.92 13.15
CA HIS A 43 -23.47 -13.18 13.43
C HIS A 43 -24.19 -13.10 14.78
N VAL A 44 -23.55 -12.51 15.80
CA VAL A 44 -24.17 -12.27 17.12
C VAL A 44 -25.34 -11.30 16.99
N MET A 45 -25.17 -10.20 16.26
CA MET A 45 -26.24 -9.21 16.04
C MET A 45 -27.42 -9.81 15.29
N ALA A 46 -27.17 -10.57 14.23
CA ALA A 46 -28.22 -11.23 13.46
C ALA A 46 -28.93 -12.36 14.24
N LEU A 47 -28.25 -12.95 15.23
CA LEU A 47 -28.81 -14.02 16.06
C LEU A 47 -29.78 -13.50 17.12
N TYR A 48 -29.47 -12.39 17.78
CA TYR A 48 -30.35 -11.78 18.78
C TYR A 48 -31.44 -10.88 18.16
N GLY A 49 -31.22 -10.37 16.95
CA GLY A 49 -32.18 -9.57 16.19
C GLY A 49 -31.53 -8.31 15.61
N SER A 50 -31.64 -8.12 14.29
CA SER A 50 -31.04 -6.96 13.61
C SER A 50 -31.65 -5.62 14.04
N ASP A 51 -32.91 -5.64 14.48
CA ASP A 51 -33.69 -4.44 14.77
C ASP A 51 -33.31 -3.83 16.13
N LEU A 52 -32.54 -4.57 16.94
CA LEU A 52 -31.97 -4.08 18.19
C LEU A 52 -30.68 -3.27 17.99
N SER A 53 -30.08 -3.33 16.79
CA SER A 53 -28.84 -2.61 16.50
C SER A 53 -29.09 -1.22 15.90
N ILE A 54 -28.31 -0.22 16.31
CA ILE A 54 -28.37 1.15 15.74
C ILE A 54 -27.96 1.14 14.26
N VAL A 55 -27.03 0.26 13.89
CA VAL A 55 -26.49 0.18 12.53
C VAL A 55 -27.20 -0.95 11.77
N PRO A 56 -28.04 -0.63 10.77
CA PRO A 56 -28.84 -1.62 10.05
C PRO A 56 -27.99 -2.66 9.30
N GLU A 57 -26.78 -2.26 8.91
CA GLU A 57 -25.83 -3.09 8.16
C GLU A 57 -24.64 -3.51 9.03
N SER A 58 -24.77 -4.65 9.70
CA SER A 58 -23.69 -5.23 10.51
C SER A 58 -22.39 -5.52 9.73
N MET A 59 -22.44 -5.58 8.39
CA MET A 59 -21.25 -5.69 7.53
C MET A 59 -20.35 -4.45 7.57
N TRP A 60 -20.92 -3.26 7.72
CA TRP A 60 -20.13 -2.02 7.76
C TRP A 60 -19.24 -2.00 9.01
N LEU A 61 -19.80 -2.32 10.17
CA LEU A 61 -19.05 -2.40 11.44
C LEU A 61 -17.90 -3.40 11.36
N ARG A 62 -18.15 -4.60 10.83
CA ARG A 62 -17.09 -5.60 10.60
C ARG A 62 -15.97 -5.05 9.72
N ASN A 63 -16.32 -4.47 8.57
CA ASN A 63 -15.34 -3.95 7.62
C ASN A 63 -14.57 -2.76 8.19
N PHE A 64 -15.23 -1.90 8.97
CA PHE A 64 -14.61 -0.77 9.64
C PHE A 64 -13.54 -1.22 10.63
N PHE A 65 -13.88 -2.09 11.59
CA PHE A 65 -12.90 -2.56 12.58
C PHE A 65 -11.78 -3.39 11.95
N MET A 66 -12.08 -4.21 10.94
CA MET A 66 -11.05 -4.96 10.20
C MET A 66 -10.13 -4.03 9.39
N GLY A 67 -10.68 -3.03 8.71
CA GLY A 67 -9.91 -2.03 7.98
C GLY A 67 -9.04 -1.18 8.92
N TRP A 68 -9.58 -0.83 10.09
CA TRP A 68 -8.84 -0.15 11.15
C TRP A 68 -7.66 -1.00 11.64
N ASP A 69 -7.88 -2.28 11.97
CA ASP A 69 -6.80 -3.18 12.40
C ASP A 69 -5.72 -3.35 11.31
N ILE A 70 -6.10 -3.46 10.04
CA ILE A 70 -5.14 -3.47 8.91
C ILE A 70 -4.34 -2.16 8.85
N PHE A 71 -5.00 -1.01 9.02
CA PHE A 71 -4.34 0.29 9.07
C PHE A 71 -3.36 0.37 10.25
N THR A 72 -3.72 -0.11 11.43
CA THR A 72 -2.79 -0.17 12.58
C THR A 72 -1.62 -1.11 12.34
N LEU A 73 -1.85 -2.23 11.67
CA LEU A 73 -0.81 -3.20 11.34
C LEU A 73 0.23 -2.60 10.40
N ALA A 74 -0.18 -1.72 9.48
CA ALA A 74 0.75 -1.00 8.61
C ALA A 74 1.71 -0.11 9.43
N PHE A 75 1.20 0.67 10.39
CA PHE A 75 2.03 1.46 11.31
C PHE A 75 2.99 0.57 12.09
N GLN A 76 2.52 -0.55 12.60
CA GLN A 76 3.35 -1.45 13.40
C GLN A 76 4.41 -2.17 12.55
N ALA A 77 4.10 -2.53 11.31
CA ALA A 77 5.06 -3.13 10.39
C ALA A 77 6.15 -2.14 9.99
N ILE A 78 5.73 -0.91 9.66
CA ILE A 78 6.63 0.19 9.33
C ILE A 78 7.53 0.50 10.54
N GLY A 79 6.95 0.73 11.72
CA GLY A 79 7.69 1.02 12.95
C GLY A 79 8.66 -0.09 13.35
N SER A 80 8.28 -1.37 13.20
CA SER A 80 9.17 -2.50 13.46
C SER A 80 10.38 -2.54 12.53
N ALA A 81 10.18 -2.25 11.24
CA ALA A 81 11.26 -2.20 10.27
C ALA A 81 12.24 -1.07 10.61
N PHE A 82 11.72 0.14 10.87
CA PHE A 82 12.55 1.28 11.28
C PHE A 82 13.33 1.03 12.58
N ALA A 83 12.67 0.46 13.60
CA ALA A 83 13.29 0.19 14.89
C ALA A 83 14.44 -0.83 14.79
N ALA A 84 14.33 -1.78 13.84
CA ALA A 84 15.36 -2.80 13.65
C ALA A 84 16.51 -2.34 12.74
N GLU A 85 16.23 -1.41 11.84
CA GLU A 85 17.13 -1.06 10.75
C GLU A 85 17.85 0.27 10.92
N GLY A 86 17.44 1.08 11.91
CA GLY A 86 18.12 2.32 12.28
C GLY A 86 19.61 2.14 12.53
N TYR A 87 20.37 3.14 12.13
CA TYR A 87 21.82 3.26 12.31
C TYR A 87 22.16 4.16 13.51
N SER A 88 21.30 5.14 13.82
CA SER A 88 21.41 5.98 15.01
C SER A 88 20.40 5.60 16.09
N LYS A 89 20.67 5.99 17.34
CA LYS A 89 19.70 5.80 18.45
C LYS A 89 18.41 6.57 18.19
N GLU A 90 18.53 7.73 17.54
CA GLU A 90 17.40 8.56 17.14
C GLU A 90 16.52 7.82 16.14
N GLU A 91 17.10 7.24 15.06
CA GLU A 91 16.39 6.45 14.04
C GLU A 91 15.63 5.25 14.63
N ILE A 92 16.29 4.52 15.53
CA ILE A 92 15.69 3.38 16.25
C ILE A 92 14.48 3.87 17.07
N GLN A 93 14.63 4.97 17.81
CA GLN A 93 13.56 5.53 18.62
C GLN A 93 12.38 6.03 17.77
N GLN A 94 12.62 6.52 16.54
CA GLN A 94 11.52 6.89 15.62
C GLN A 94 10.69 5.67 15.26
N GLY A 95 11.36 4.57 14.90
CA GLY A 95 10.68 3.31 14.60
C GLY A 95 9.85 2.83 15.77
N VAL A 96 10.40 2.91 16.99
CA VAL A 96 9.68 2.60 18.23
C VAL A 96 8.46 3.52 18.43
N ASN A 97 8.57 4.82 18.19
CA ASN A 97 7.44 5.74 18.34
C ASN A 97 6.31 5.44 17.34
N VAL A 98 6.64 5.14 16.08
CA VAL A 98 5.67 4.72 15.06
C VAL A 98 5.00 3.40 15.46
N LEU A 99 5.79 2.47 16.03
CA LEU A 99 5.30 1.20 16.54
C LEU A 99 4.30 1.38 17.70
N VAL A 100 4.64 2.24 18.66
CA VAL A 100 3.80 2.62 19.80
C VAL A 100 2.52 3.30 19.34
N ALA A 101 2.59 4.19 18.35
CA ALA A 101 1.41 4.82 17.76
C ALA A 101 0.45 3.78 17.14
N GLY A 102 0.99 2.82 16.39
CA GLY A 102 0.21 1.72 15.86
C GLY A 102 -0.44 0.84 16.94
N LEU A 103 0.25 0.58 18.06
CA LEU A 103 -0.32 -0.14 19.21
C LEU A 103 -1.42 0.66 19.91
N GLY A 104 -1.26 1.98 20.04
CA GLY A 104 -2.28 2.88 20.59
C GLY A 104 -3.56 2.88 19.75
N LEU A 105 -3.43 2.98 18.42
CA LEU A 105 -4.57 2.86 17.51
C LEU A 105 -5.26 1.48 17.62
N HIS A 106 -4.49 0.42 17.84
CA HIS A 106 -5.05 -0.93 18.00
C HIS A 106 -5.83 -1.06 19.32
N ILE A 107 -5.34 -0.46 20.41
CA ILE A 107 -6.07 -0.37 21.68
C ILE A 107 -7.40 0.37 21.49
N ILE A 108 -7.40 1.49 20.76
CA ILE A 108 -8.63 2.25 20.45
C ILE A 108 -9.64 1.36 19.69
N SER A 109 -9.17 0.58 18.71
CA SER A 109 -10.00 -0.40 17.98
C SER A 109 -10.69 -1.38 18.93
N ILE A 110 -9.90 -2.03 19.80
CA ILE A 110 -10.38 -3.04 20.74
C ILE A 110 -11.35 -2.45 21.75
N LEU A 111 -11.03 -1.28 22.33
CA LEU A 111 -11.90 -0.58 23.28
C LEU A 111 -13.22 -0.16 22.62
N GLY A 112 -13.15 0.41 21.40
CA GLY A 112 -14.34 0.76 20.63
C GLY A 112 -15.23 -0.45 20.34
N PHE A 113 -14.62 -1.58 20.01
CA PHE A 113 -15.33 -2.84 19.82
C PHE A 113 -15.99 -3.32 21.12
N LEU A 114 -15.28 -3.30 22.25
CA LEU A 114 -15.82 -3.71 23.55
C LEU A 114 -16.99 -2.82 23.99
N VAL A 115 -16.87 -1.50 23.83
CA VAL A 115 -17.97 -0.55 24.12
C VAL A 115 -19.18 -0.89 23.27
N LEU A 116 -19.02 -1.06 21.95
CA LEU A 116 -20.10 -1.42 21.05
C LEU A 116 -20.74 -2.77 21.42
N TYR A 117 -19.92 -3.75 21.74
CA TYR A 117 -20.34 -5.08 22.12
C TYR A 117 -21.16 -5.08 23.42
N TYR A 118 -20.65 -4.44 24.49
CA TYR A 118 -21.36 -4.37 25.77
C TYR A 118 -22.61 -3.49 25.70
N TRP A 119 -22.57 -2.42 24.90
CA TRP A 119 -23.74 -1.62 24.59
C TRP A 119 -24.84 -2.49 23.94
N PHE A 120 -24.47 -3.29 22.93
CA PHE A 120 -25.40 -4.19 22.25
C PHE A 120 -25.93 -5.27 23.21
N MET A 121 -25.08 -5.90 24.01
CA MET A 121 -25.48 -6.90 25.01
C MET A 121 -26.40 -6.33 26.09
N SER A 122 -26.16 -5.10 26.54
CA SER A 122 -27.07 -4.41 27.48
C SER A 122 -28.45 -4.20 26.86
N ARG A 123 -28.51 -3.88 25.57
CA ARG A 123 -29.77 -3.70 24.83
C ARG A 123 -30.51 -5.03 24.62
N VAL A 124 -29.78 -6.12 24.38
CA VAL A 124 -30.33 -7.48 24.34
C VAL A 124 -30.93 -7.87 25.70
N HIS A 125 -30.26 -7.57 26.81
CA HIS A 125 -30.77 -7.87 28.15
C HIS A 125 -32.03 -7.09 28.49
N ARG A 126 -32.08 -5.80 28.12
CA ARG A 126 -33.22 -4.92 28.36
C ARG A 126 -34.45 -5.24 27.49
N ASN A 127 -34.24 -5.79 26.30
CA ASN A 127 -35.31 -6.13 25.34
C ASN A 127 -35.41 -7.64 25.12
N SER A 128 -35.19 -8.42 26.18
CA SER A 128 -35.15 -9.90 26.11
C SER A 128 -36.48 -10.52 25.66
N GLU A 129 -37.59 -9.79 25.78
CA GLU A 129 -38.92 -10.19 25.32
C GLU A 129 -39.08 -10.14 23.79
N PHE A 130 -38.24 -9.39 23.07
CA PHE A 130 -38.33 -9.19 21.62
C PHE A 130 -37.26 -9.95 20.82
N LEU A 131 -36.60 -10.93 21.44
CA LEU A 131 -35.56 -11.72 20.78
C LEU A 131 -36.16 -12.67 19.74
N ASP A 132 -35.45 -12.89 18.64
CA ASP A 132 -35.90 -13.76 17.55
C ASP A 132 -36.06 -15.22 18.02
N PRO A 133 -37.29 -15.76 18.10
CA PRO A 133 -37.52 -17.10 18.64
C PRO A 133 -36.84 -18.21 17.82
N ARG A 134 -36.54 -17.95 16.54
CA ARG A 134 -35.91 -18.91 15.62
C ARG A 134 -34.54 -19.37 16.08
N PHE A 135 -33.84 -18.55 16.87
CA PHE A 135 -32.49 -18.86 17.35
C PHE A 135 -32.43 -19.13 18.85
N SER A 136 -33.58 -19.28 19.52
CA SER A 136 -33.70 -19.52 20.97
C SER A 136 -32.87 -20.69 21.47
N VAL A 137 -32.90 -21.82 20.75
CA VAL A 137 -32.10 -23.01 21.06
C VAL A 137 -30.59 -22.72 21.08
N VAL A 138 -30.13 -21.73 20.30
CA VAL A 138 -28.71 -21.38 20.20
C VAL A 138 -28.31 -20.41 21.30
N TYR A 139 -28.98 -19.24 21.44
CA TYR A 139 -28.57 -18.25 22.44
C TYR A 139 -28.83 -18.69 23.90
N LEU A 140 -29.75 -19.62 24.13
CA LEU A 140 -29.96 -20.19 25.47
C LEU A 140 -28.94 -21.29 25.81
N SER A 141 -28.29 -21.89 24.81
CA SER A 141 -27.38 -23.01 25.02
C SER A 141 -26.16 -22.62 25.86
N ALA A 142 -25.76 -23.50 26.78
CA ALA A 142 -24.54 -23.33 27.57
C ALA A 142 -23.31 -23.22 26.67
N LYS A 143 -23.25 -24.04 25.60
CA LYS A 143 -22.15 -24.02 24.62
C LYS A 143 -21.95 -22.64 23.99
N PHE A 144 -23.03 -21.97 23.58
CA PHE A 144 -22.96 -20.63 23.00
C PHE A 144 -22.52 -19.58 24.01
N LYS A 145 -23.11 -19.61 25.22
CA LYS A 145 -22.75 -18.69 26.30
C LYS A 145 -21.29 -18.83 26.71
N THR A 146 -20.78 -20.06 26.84
CA THR A 146 -19.37 -20.35 27.14
C THR A 146 -18.46 -19.86 26.01
N ALA A 147 -18.79 -20.10 24.75
CA ALA A 147 -17.99 -19.61 23.62
C ALA A 147 -17.94 -18.08 23.57
N LEU A 148 -19.07 -17.41 23.86
CA LEU A 148 -19.14 -15.96 23.92
C LEU A 148 -18.33 -15.38 25.08
N LEU A 149 -18.36 -16.04 26.25
CA LEU A 149 -17.52 -15.68 27.39
C LEU A 149 -16.02 -15.87 27.07
N CYS A 150 -15.65 -17.01 26.48
CA CYS A 150 -14.26 -17.27 26.06
C CYS A 150 -13.76 -16.23 25.05
N THR A 151 -14.64 -15.78 24.16
CA THR A 151 -14.33 -14.70 23.20
C THR A 151 -14.07 -13.38 23.91
N GLN A 152 -14.88 -13.02 24.91
CA GLN A 152 -14.65 -11.81 25.72
C GLN A 152 -13.34 -11.89 26.49
N VAL A 153 -13.07 -13.01 27.15
CA VAL A 153 -11.81 -13.25 27.87
C VAL A 153 -10.62 -13.15 26.91
N ALA A 154 -10.69 -13.75 25.73
CA ALA A 154 -9.63 -13.68 24.73
C ALA A 154 -9.34 -12.23 24.27
N ILE A 155 -10.37 -11.42 24.02
CA ILE A 155 -10.18 -10.00 23.67
C ILE A 155 -9.54 -9.23 24.83
N LEU A 156 -9.97 -9.46 26.07
CA LEU A 156 -9.39 -8.80 27.25
C LEU A 156 -7.92 -9.17 27.45
N LEU A 157 -7.56 -10.44 27.27
CA LEU A 157 -6.16 -10.89 27.30
C LEU A 157 -5.32 -10.20 26.23
N ILE A 158 -5.84 -10.04 25.01
CA ILE A 158 -5.16 -9.31 23.94
C ILE A 158 -5.06 -7.82 24.26
N LEU A 159 -6.09 -7.20 24.83
CA LEU A 159 -6.05 -5.79 25.26
C LEU A 159 -4.95 -5.56 26.30
N VAL A 160 -4.89 -6.40 27.33
CA VAL A 160 -3.85 -6.33 28.37
C VAL A 160 -2.47 -6.51 27.75
N ARG A 161 -2.31 -7.49 26.86
CA ARG A 161 -1.06 -7.69 26.12
C ARG A 161 -0.67 -6.46 25.29
N THR A 162 -1.60 -5.88 24.53
CA THR A 162 -1.30 -4.75 23.64
C THR A 162 -0.97 -3.49 24.44
N ALA A 163 -1.64 -3.25 25.57
CA ALA A 163 -1.30 -2.18 26.50
C ALA A 163 0.08 -2.40 27.16
N ALA A 164 0.37 -3.61 27.63
CA ALA A 164 1.67 -3.97 28.16
C ALA A 164 2.78 -3.76 27.12
N ARG A 165 2.54 -4.20 25.87
CA ARG A 165 3.50 -4.03 24.77
C ARG A 165 3.73 -2.55 24.44
N MET A 166 2.69 -1.72 24.51
CA MET A 166 2.80 -0.27 24.32
C MET A 166 3.70 0.35 25.40
N VAL A 167 3.46 0.04 26.68
CA VAL A 167 4.27 0.51 27.82
C VAL A 167 5.73 0.05 27.72
N GLN A 168 5.93 -1.21 27.35
CA GLN A 168 7.25 -1.79 27.15
C GLN A 168 8.05 -0.99 26.11
N LEU A 169 7.48 -0.80 24.92
CA LEU A 169 8.15 -0.13 23.82
C LEU A 169 8.29 1.38 24.03
N SER A 170 7.30 2.04 24.65
CA SER A 170 7.38 3.47 24.96
C SER A 170 8.48 3.78 25.98
N SER A 171 8.87 2.81 26.80
CA SER A 171 9.99 2.94 27.75
C SER A 171 11.36 2.84 27.07
N GLY A 172 11.41 2.51 25.77
CA GLY A 172 12.64 2.30 25.01
C GLY A 172 13.11 0.84 25.01
N LEU A 173 13.82 0.44 23.96
CA LEU A 173 14.30 -0.94 23.76
C LEU A 173 15.38 -1.35 24.77
N ASP A 174 16.18 -0.39 25.24
CA ASP A 174 17.25 -0.61 26.21
C ASP A 174 16.77 -0.59 27.68
N SER A 175 15.48 -0.34 27.91
CA SER A 175 14.93 -0.27 29.26
C SER A 175 14.90 -1.62 29.97
N SER A 176 14.95 -1.60 31.31
CA SER A 176 14.84 -2.80 32.15
C SER A 176 13.54 -3.57 31.91
N ILE A 177 12.46 -2.88 31.52
CA ILE A 177 11.17 -3.48 31.18
C ILE A 177 11.24 -4.19 29.82
N SER A 178 11.85 -3.57 28.81
CA SER A 178 12.05 -4.17 27.49
C SER A 178 12.96 -5.39 27.51
N GLN A 179 13.98 -5.38 28.37
CA GLN A 179 14.93 -6.50 28.52
C GLN A 179 14.42 -7.60 29.48
N SER A 180 13.31 -7.37 30.18
CA SER A 180 12.74 -8.33 31.13
C SER A 180 12.20 -9.57 30.41
N GLN A 181 12.80 -10.73 30.70
CA GLN A 181 12.37 -12.01 30.15
C GLN A 181 10.95 -12.37 30.58
N VAL A 182 10.60 -12.10 31.83
CA VAL A 182 9.26 -12.36 32.39
C VAL A 182 8.21 -11.54 31.65
N TYR A 183 8.49 -10.25 31.41
CA TYR A 183 7.57 -9.37 30.71
C TYR A 183 7.26 -9.89 29.30
N ILE A 184 8.30 -10.22 28.53
CA ILE A 184 8.09 -10.68 27.15
C ILE A 184 7.43 -12.07 27.13
N VAL A 185 7.85 -13.03 27.94
CA VAL A 185 7.29 -14.39 27.88
C VAL A 185 5.84 -14.42 28.38
N VAL A 186 5.55 -13.75 29.49
CA VAL A 186 4.22 -13.79 30.13
C VAL A 186 3.26 -12.83 29.42
N LEU A 187 3.60 -11.54 29.36
CA LEU A 187 2.66 -10.52 28.88
C LEU A 187 2.58 -10.45 27.36
N ASP A 188 3.66 -10.75 26.62
CA ASP A 188 3.63 -10.75 25.15
C ASP A 188 3.25 -12.13 24.58
N GLY A 189 3.58 -13.22 25.27
CA GLY A 189 3.41 -14.60 24.78
C GLY A 189 2.25 -15.36 25.38
N ALA A 190 2.28 -15.57 26.69
CA ALA A 190 1.34 -16.45 27.38
C ALA A 190 -0.10 -15.95 27.26
N LEU A 191 -0.35 -14.63 27.35
CA LEU A 191 -1.68 -14.05 27.18
C LEU A 191 -2.26 -14.34 25.78
N VAL A 192 -1.45 -14.23 24.74
CA VAL A 192 -1.86 -14.49 23.34
C VAL A 192 -2.08 -15.98 23.11
N LEU A 193 -1.21 -16.82 23.66
CA LEU A 193 -1.35 -18.27 23.60
C LEU A 193 -2.64 -18.73 24.29
N LEU A 194 -2.93 -18.20 25.48
CA LEU A 194 -4.16 -18.50 26.21
C LEU A 194 -5.39 -18.06 25.42
N ALA A 195 -5.37 -16.85 24.86
CA ALA A 195 -6.45 -16.36 23.99
C ALA A 195 -6.67 -17.29 22.78
N ALA A 196 -5.59 -17.73 22.14
CA ALA A 196 -5.67 -18.66 21.00
C ALA A 196 -6.22 -20.04 21.41
N ILE A 197 -5.79 -20.59 22.55
CA ILE A 197 -6.30 -21.86 23.10
C ILE A 197 -7.80 -21.75 23.37
N LEU A 198 -8.23 -20.69 24.05
CA LEU A 198 -9.65 -20.45 24.35
C LEU A 198 -10.51 -20.40 23.09
N LEU A 199 -10.08 -19.64 22.07
CA LEU A 199 -10.81 -19.49 20.81
C LEU A 199 -10.75 -20.75 19.93
N THR A 200 -9.75 -21.60 20.12
CA THR A 200 -9.62 -22.88 19.39
C THR A 200 -10.53 -23.93 20.01
N ILE A 201 -10.46 -24.13 21.34
CA ILE A 201 -11.27 -25.12 22.06
C ILE A 201 -12.75 -24.74 22.00
N PHE A 202 -13.07 -23.47 22.30
CA PHE A 202 -14.44 -22.97 22.30
C PHE A 202 -14.70 -22.18 21.03
N THR A 203 -14.57 -22.87 19.89
CA THR A 203 -14.68 -22.21 18.57
C THR A 203 -16.06 -21.57 18.41
N PRO A 204 -16.13 -20.25 18.19
CA PRO A 204 -17.40 -19.55 18.08
C PRO A 204 -18.29 -20.14 17.00
N GLY A 205 -17.76 -20.41 15.80
CA GLY A 205 -18.52 -21.00 14.69
C GLY A 205 -19.20 -22.33 15.04
N SER A 206 -18.54 -23.18 15.84
CA SER A 206 -19.11 -24.46 16.30
C SER A 206 -20.26 -24.27 17.31
N ALA A 207 -20.26 -23.15 18.03
CA ALA A 207 -21.26 -22.81 19.02
C ALA A 207 -22.55 -22.25 18.38
N PHE A 208 -22.44 -21.61 17.22
CA PHE A 208 -23.59 -21.21 16.40
C PHE A 208 -24.28 -22.39 15.69
N GLY A 209 -23.55 -23.49 15.41
CA GLY A 209 -24.10 -24.65 14.71
C GLY A 209 -24.72 -24.28 13.35
N ARG A 210 -25.94 -24.76 13.07
CA ARG A 210 -26.67 -24.44 11.81
C ARG A 210 -26.98 -22.94 11.68
N ALA A 211 -27.06 -22.19 12.78
CA ALA A 211 -27.36 -20.76 12.74
C ALA A 211 -26.24 -19.95 12.09
N TRP A 212 -24.97 -20.40 12.12
CA TRP A 212 -23.84 -19.68 11.50
C TRP A 212 -24.08 -19.34 10.02
N GLY A 213 -24.59 -20.33 9.25
CA GLY A 213 -24.90 -20.13 7.84
C GLY A 213 -26.13 -19.23 7.61
N MET A 214 -27.07 -19.21 8.56
CA MET A 214 -28.30 -18.42 8.49
C MET A 214 -28.09 -16.95 8.87
N THR A 215 -27.17 -16.70 9.81
CA THR A 215 -26.82 -15.35 10.28
C THR A 215 -25.73 -14.69 9.43
N SER A 216 -25.15 -15.42 8.47
CA SER A 216 -24.14 -14.90 7.54
C SER A 216 -24.69 -13.71 6.70
N PRO A 217 -24.11 -12.51 6.83
CA PRO A 217 -24.57 -11.32 6.09
C PRO A 217 -24.42 -11.45 4.58
N ILE A 218 -23.38 -12.16 4.13
CA ILE A 218 -23.06 -12.39 2.70
C ILE A 218 -24.17 -13.21 2.04
N LYS A 219 -24.65 -14.27 2.71
CA LYS A 219 -25.76 -15.10 2.23
C LYS A 219 -27.11 -14.38 2.28
N LYS A 220 -27.30 -13.46 3.24
CA LYS A 220 -28.52 -12.63 3.35
C LYS A 220 -28.67 -11.67 2.17
N LYS A 221 -27.59 -11.02 1.73
CA LYS A 221 -27.59 -10.13 0.54
C LYS A 221 -27.84 -10.91 -0.76
N ALA A 222 -27.19 -12.07 -0.93
CA ALA A 222 -27.43 -12.96 -2.07
C ALA A 222 -28.89 -13.45 -2.16
N ARG A 223 -29.49 -13.84 -1.02
CA ARG A 223 -30.92 -14.25 -0.97
C ARG A 223 -31.86 -13.09 -1.29
N ARG A 224 -31.64 -11.89 -0.76
CA ARG A 224 -32.45 -10.70 -1.10
C ARG A 224 -32.43 -10.41 -2.61
N HIS A 225 -31.26 -10.51 -3.26
CA HIS A 225 -31.16 -10.37 -4.71
C HIS A 225 -31.90 -11.48 -5.47
N LEU A 226 -31.76 -12.74 -5.07
CA LEU A 226 -32.49 -13.87 -5.67
C LEU A 226 -34.02 -13.76 -5.50
N SER A 227 -34.49 -13.31 -4.33
CA SER A 227 -35.92 -13.09 -4.07
C SER A 227 -36.49 -11.87 -4.82
N ALA A 228 -35.65 -10.86 -5.11
CA ALA A 228 -36.04 -9.73 -5.95
C ALA A 228 -36.12 -10.10 -7.45
N LEU A 229 -35.34 -11.10 -7.88
CA LEU A 229 -35.35 -11.62 -9.26
C LEU A 229 -36.52 -12.58 -9.53
N HIS A 230 -37.07 -13.22 -8.50
CA HIS A 230 -38.28 -14.06 -8.60
C HIS A 230 -39.31 -13.64 -7.55
N PRO A 231 -40.12 -12.60 -7.81
CA PRO A 231 -41.29 -12.32 -6.99
C PRO A 231 -42.30 -13.45 -7.17
N ALA A 232 -42.39 -14.35 -6.19
CA ALA A 232 -43.35 -15.44 -6.22
C ALA A 232 -44.79 -14.88 -6.34
N GLN A 233 -45.48 -15.25 -7.43
CA GLN A 233 -46.93 -15.09 -7.53
C GLN A 233 -47.58 -15.85 -6.37
N ARG A 234 -48.09 -15.11 -5.38
CA ARG A 234 -48.93 -15.67 -4.32
C ARG A 234 -50.35 -15.78 -4.85
N SER A 235 -50.76 -16.97 -5.27
CA SER A 235 -52.19 -17.28 -5.43
C SER A 235 -52.81 -17.55 -4.06
N PRO A 236 -53.95 -16.93 -3.71
CA PRO A 236 -54.63 -17.16 -2.44
C PRO A 236 -55.41 -18.49 -2.50
N GLY A 237 -54.96 -19.51 -1.76
CA GLY A 237 -55.75 -20.73 -1.58
C GLY A 237 -54.93 -22.02 -1.52
N SER A 238 -54.07 -22.20 -0.52
CA SER A 238 -53.52 -23.52 -0.20
C SER A 238 -53.30 -23.63 1.32
N PRO A 239 -53.82 -24.67 2.00
CA PRO A 239 -53.73 -24.77 3.45
C PRO A 239 -52.31 -25.05 3.92
N LEU A 240 -51.98 -24.51 5.09
CA LEU A 240 -50.72 -24.60 5.80
C LEU A 240 -50.23 -26.05 5.93
N LEU A 241 -49.15 -26.40 5.22
CA LEU A 241 -48.37 -27.59 5.50
C LEU A 241 -47.60 -27.38 6.80
N VAL A 242 -48.19 -27.87 7.89
CA VAL A 242 -47.55 -28.08 9.18
C VAL A 242 -46.33 -29.00 8.96
N LEU A 243 -45.13 -28.47 9.16
CA LEU A 243 -43.91 -29.26 9.18
C LEU A 243 -43.94 -30.19 10.40
N ARG A 244 -44.30 -31.45 10.16
CA ARG A 244 -44.24 -32.56 11.10
C ARG A 244 -42.79 -32.86 11.48
N GLU A 245 -42.46 -32.76 12.77
CA GLU A 245 -41.21 -33.26 13.34
C GLU A 245 -41.07 -34.78 13.08
N SER A 246 -39.86 -35.24 12.75
CA SER A 246 -39.51 -36.67 12.76
C SER A 246 -38.42 -36.94 13.81
N PRO A 247 -38.60 -37.97 14.66
CA PRO A 247 -37.73 -38.23 15.81
C PRO A 247 -36.45 -38.98 15.42
N ALA A 248 -35.49 -38.94 16.35
CA ALA A 248 -34.16 -39.51 16.28
C ALA A 248 -34.11 -41.05 16.44
N ASN A 249 -32.94 -41.60 16.07
CA ASN A 249 -32.33 -42.92 16.39
C ASN A 249 -32.68 -44.15 15.53
N SER A 250 -31.66 -44.69 14.85
CA SER A 250 -31.10 -46.04 15.10
C SER A 250 -29.78 -46.27 14.32
N PRO A 251 -28.82 -47.09 14.80
CA PRO A 251 -27.46 -47.28 14.27
C PRO A 251 -27.35 -48.51 13.33
N TYR A 252 -26.15 -48.77 12.79
CA TYR A 252 -25.78 -49.75 11.72
C TYR A 252 -26.14 -49.26 10.30
N GLY A 253 -25.35 -49.39 9.23
CA GLY A 253 -24.04 -49.98 8.95
C GLY A 253 -23.91 -50.09 7.41
N TYR A 254 -22.72 -49.81 6.90
CA TYR A 254 -22.17 -50.22 5.58
C TYR A 254 -22.66 -49.63 4.23
N GLN A 255 -21.63 -49.32 3.44
CA GLN A 255 -21.49 -49.31 1.97
C GLN A 255 -22.05 -48.14 1.13
N GLN A 256 -21.12 -47.22 0.79
CA GLN A 256 -21.20 -46.36 -0.38
C GLN A 256 -21.16 -47.19 -1.67
N ARG A 257 -22.24 -47.11 -2.47
CA ARG A 257 -22.22 -47.30 -3.93
C ARG A 257 -22.97 -46.14 -4.56
N TYR A 258 -22.27 -45.38 -5.40
CA TYR A 258 -22.90 -44.44 -6.34
C TYR A 258 -23.41 -45.22 -7.56
N PRO A 259 -24.62 -44.96 -8.06
CA PRO A 259 -24.95 -45.29 -9.45
C PRO A 259 -25.21 -44.03 -10.28
N TYR A 260 -24.48 -43.95 -11.39
CA TYR A 260 -24.79 -43.15 -12.57
C TYR A 260 -26.14 -43.60 -13.17
N ALA A 261 -26.98 -42.64 -13.55
CA ALA A 261 -28.22 -42.90 -14.28
C ALA A 261 -27.94 -43.05 -15.79
N THR A 262 -28.37 -44.19 -16.34
CA THR A 262 -28.39 -44.56 -17.76
C THR A 262 -29.59 -43.95 -18.48
N LEU A 263 -29.36 -43.37 -19.67
CA LEU A 263 -30.40 -43.02 -20.66
C LEU A 263 -30.61 -44.17 -21.66
N PRO A 264 -31.83 -44.37 -22.20
CA PRO A 264 -32.14 -45.51 -23.05
C PRO A 264 -31.78 -45.29 -24.53
N ASN A 265 -31.47 -46.41 -25.18
CA ASN A 265 -30.94 -46.56 -26.53
C ASN A 265 -32.04 -47.00 -27.51
N SER A 266 -32.11 -46.40 -28.69
CA SER A 266 -32.72 -47.01 -29.88
C SER A 266 -32.00 -46.55 -31.16
N LYS A 267 -31.16 -47.46 -31.70
CA LYS A 267 -30.88 -47.86 -33.10
C LYS A 267 -31.54 -46.99 -34.20
N GLU A 268 -30.93 -46.59 -35.33
CA GLU A 268 -29.90 -47.18 -36.22
C GLU A 268 -29.45 -46.14 -37.32
N PRO A 269 -28.61 -46.41 -38.36
CA PRO A 269 -27.42 -45.60 -38.67
C PRO A 269 -27.38 -44.95 -40.08
N ARG A 270 -26.72 -43.78 -40.28
CA ARG A 270 -26.27 -43.31 -41.61
C ARG A 270 -25.01 -42.40 -41.60
N SER A 271 -23.95 -42.90 -42.24
CA SER A 271 -22.92 -42.30 -43.14
C SER A 271 -22.35 -40.87 -42.97
N PRO A 272 -21.04 -40.66 -43.27
CA PRO A 272 -20.31 -39.41 -43.01
C PRO A 272 -20.52 -38.34 -44.10
N PRO A 273 -20.36 -37.04 -43.80
CA PRO A 273 -20.43 -35.99 -44.81
C PRO A 273 -19.07 -35.78 -45.52
N PRO A 274 -19.06 -35.30 -46.77
CA PRO A 274 -17.88 -35.23 -47.61
C PRO A 274 -17.14 -33.88 -47.52
N SER A 275 -15.87 -33.92 -47.92
CA SER A 275 -15.00 -32.79 -48.26
C SER A 275 -15.26 -32.30 -49.69
N VAL A 276 -15.47 -31.00 -49.94
CA VAL A 276 -15.21 -30.37 -51.25
C VAL A 276 -14.80 -28.89 -51.10
N THR A 277 -13.92 -28.51 -52.02
CA THR A 277 -13.12 -27.33 -52.32
C THR A 277 -13.86 -26.07 -52.84
N THR A 278 -13.18 -24.93 -52.63
CA THR A 278 -13.13 -23.61 -53.34
C THR A 278 -14.01 -23.33 -54.57
N ASP A 279 -14.67 -22.16 -54.66
CA ASP A 279 -14.14 -20.96 -55.37
C ASP A 279 -15.08 -19.71 -55.47
N THR A 280 -14.45 -18.55 -55.29
CA THR A 280 -14.61 -17.18 -55.90
C THR A 280 -15.89 -16.30 -55.93
N SER A 281 -15.62 -15.00 -55.65
CA SER A 281 -16.31 -13.71 -55.97
C SER A 281 -17.57 -13.35 -55.13
N SER A 282 -17.81 -12.13 -54.63
CA SER A 282 -17.37 -10.76 -54.97
C SER A 282 -17.52 -9.78 -53.77
N SER A 283 -16.52 -8.88 -53.64
CA SER A 283 -16.52 -7.51 -53.04
C SER A 283 -17.67 -6.99 -52.16
N VAL A 284 -17.35 -6.46 -50.96
CA VAL A 284 -17.50 -5.03 -50.55
C VAL A 284 -16.57 -4.76 -49.34
N GLN A 285 -15.90 -3.60 -49.38
CA GLN A 285 -14.83 -3.10 -48.50
C GLN A 285 -15.28 -2.77 -47.07
N GLY A 286 -14.35 -2.94 -46.12
CA GLY A 286 -14.41 -2.38 -44.76
C GLY A 286 -13.16 -2.75 -43.96
N GLY A 287 -12.10 -1.96 -44.10
CA GLY A 287 -10.75 -2.30 -43.66
C GLY A 287 -10.53 -2.29 -42.15
N MET A 288 -10.01 -3.40 -41.63
CA MET A 288 -9.39 -3.50 -40.31
C MET A 288 -7.92 -3.88 -40.52
N ARG A 289 -7.03 -2.88 -40.56
CA ARG A 289 -5.58 -3.10 -40.71
C ARG A 289 -5.04 -3.74 -39.44
N ARG A 290 -4.68 -5.02 -39.54
CA ARG A 290 -3.76 -5.72 -38.64
C ARG A 290 -2.44 -4.95 -38.60
N TYR A 291 -2.06 -4.44 -37.43
CA TYR A 291 -0.69 -4.02 -37.18
C TYR A 291 0.19 -5.26 -37.08
N THR A 292 0.92 -5.52 -38.17
CA THR A 292 2.06 -6.42 -38.21
C THR A 292 3.17 -5.86 -37.32
N HIS A 293 3.68 -6.68 -36.40
CA HIS A 293 4.93 -6.43 -35.69
C HIS A 293 6.06 -6.17 -36.71
N LYS A 294 6.38 -4.91 -36.96
CA LYS A 294 7.71 -4.55 -37.46
C LYS A 294 8.66 -4.77 -36.30
N ARG A 295 9.54 -5.77 -36.43
CA ARG A 295 10.77 -5.87 -35.65
C ARG A 295 11.49 -4.52 -35.75
N GLN A 296 11.38 -3.68 -34.74
CA GLN A 296 12.36 -2.64 -34.49
C GLN A 296 13.64 -3.34 -34.03
N ALA A 297 14.76 -2.92 -34.60
CA ALA A 297 16.09 -3.40 -34.23
C ALA A 297 16.27 -3.30 -32.69
N PRO A 298 16.90 -4.28 -32.04
CA PRO A 298 17.14 -4.22 -30.61
C PRO A 298 17.95 -2.96 -30.30
N ALA A 299 17.46 -2.16 -29.34
CA ALA A 299 18.27 -1.15 -28.69
C ALA A 299 19.55 -1.84 -28.20
N GLN A 300 20.71 -1.26 -28.52
CA GLN A 300 22.01 -1.85 -28.24
C GLN A 300 22.10 -2.27 -26.76
N LEU A 301 22.07 -3.58 -26.54
CA LEU A 301 22.36 -4.19 -25.24
C LEU A 301 23.83 -3.92 -24.91
N ILE A 302 24.06 -3.22 -23.82
CA ILE A 302 25.39 -3.10 -23.22
C ILE A 302 25.70 -4.45 -22.56
N HIS A 303 26.33 -5.35 -23.31
CA HIS A 303 26.77 -6.66 -22.78
C HIS A 303 28.20 -6.66 -22.22
N ASP A 304 28.92 -5.54 -22.29
CA ASP A 304 30.32 -5.44 -21.86
C ASP A 304 30.52 -4.47 -20.67
N ALA A 305 29.65 -4.55 -19.66
CA ALA A 305 29.84 -3.80 -18.43
C ALA A 305 30.86 -4.51 -17.52
N GLU A 306 31.91 -3.77 -17.11
CA GLU A 306 32.85 -4.14 -16.06
C GLU A 306 32.15 -4.76 -14.83
N PRO A 307 32.84 -5.62 -14.05
CA PRO A 307 32.26 -6.24 -12.86
C PRO A 307 31.65 -5.20 -11.88
N PRO A 308 30.57 -5.60 -11.18
CA PRO A 308 29.77 -4.69 -10.36
C PRO A 308 30.60 -4.04 -9.24
N PRO A 309 30.33 -2.77 -8.90
CA PRO A 309 31.22 -1.91 -8.13
C PRO A 309 31.42 -2.27 -6.64
N TYR A 310 30.86 -3.37 -6.15
CA TYR A 310 31.06 -3.82 -4.76
C TYR A 310 32.32 -4.69 -4.55
N GLU A 311 32.98 -5.11 -5.63
CA GLU A 311 34.24 -5.89 -5.56
C GLU A 311 35.50 -5.02 -5.74
N ARG A 312 35.37 -3.71 -5.95
CA ARG A 312 36.52 -2.82 -6.14
C ARG A 312 37.04 -2.32 -4.79
N PRO A 313 38.33 -2.52 -4.44
CA PRO A 313 38.91 -1.95 -3.24
C PRO A 313 38.81 -0.42 -3.27
N LEU A 314 38.38 0.18 -2.15
CA LEU A 314 38.22 1.62 -1.86
C LEU A 314 39.54 2.41 -1.99
N SER A 315 40.14 2.45 -3.18
CA SER A 315 41.48 2.99 -3.39
C SER A 315 41.61 3.96 -4.56
N ASN A 316 40.50 4.37 -5.20
CA ASN A 316 40.49 5.54 -6.08
C ASN A 316 39.37 6.48 -5.62
N ILE A 317 39.77 7.57 -4.95
CA ILE A 317 38.89 8.70 -4.65
C ILE A 317 38.48 9.29 -5.99
N ALA A 318 37.31 8.88 -6.50
CA ALA A 318 36.68 9.56 -7.63
C ALA A 318 36.48 11.02 -7.22
N ARG A 319 36.86 11.95 -8.10
CA ARG A 319 36.58 13.37 -7.92
C ARG A 319 35.05 13.55 -7.82
N MET A 320 34.61 14.51 -7.04
CA MET A 320 33.19 14.77 -6.76
C MET A 320 32.69 15.96 -7.57
N PRO A 321 31.38 16.10 -7.81
CA PRO A 321 30.83 17.17 -8.65
C PRO A 321 31.27 18.54 -8.15
N LYS A 322 31.53 19.43 -9.10
CA LYS A 322 32.12 20.75 -8.87
C LYS A 322 31.17 21.69 -8.13
N TYR A 323 29.88 21.52 -8.37
CA TYR A 323 28.81 22.34 -7.82
C TYR A 323 27.95 21.55 -6.80
N PRO A 324 27.38 22.23 -5.78
CA PRO A 324 26.44 21.60 -4.83
C PRO A 324 25.27 20.93 -5.54
N VAL A 325 24.83 19.81 -4.97
CA VAL A 325 23.70 19.02 -5.48
C VAL A 325 22.44 19.35 -4.69
N VAL A 326 21.43 19.86 -5.37
CA VAL A 326 20.09 20.13 -4.83
C VAL A 326 19.21 18.91 -5.07
N LEU A 327 18.63 18.37 -4.00
CA LEU A 327 17.68 17.27 -4.09
C LEU A 327 16.23 17.80 -4.03
N ALA A 328 15.50 17.68 -5.15
CA ALA A 328 14.13 18.21 -5.30
C ALA A 328 13.07 17.09 -5.30
N HIS A 329 12.23 17.03 -4.26
CA HIS A 329 11.27 15.95 -4.04
C HIS A 329 9.95 16.12 -4.82
N GLY A 330 9.24 15.02 -5.07
CA GLY A 330 7.97 14.99 -5.81
C GLY A 330 6.70 15.30 -5.01
N LEU A 331 5.56 14.94 -5.59
CA LEU A 331 4.21 15.09 -5.03
C LEU A 331 4.05 14.24 -3.75
N LEU A 332 3.37 14.78 -2.74
CA LEU A 332 3.26 14.25 -1.38
C LEU A 332 4.62 14.03 -0.69
N GLY A 333 5.70 14.56 -1.27
CA GLY A 333 7.02 14.55 -0.69
C GLY A 333 7.13 15.56 0.44
N PHE A 334 8.01 15.25 1.37
CA PHE A 334 8.32 16.05 2.54
C PHE A 334 9.82 15.97 2.77
N ALA A 335 10.55 17.07 2.84
CA ALA A 335 11.95 16.99 3.26
C ALA A 335 12.07 16.44 4.70
N GLU A 336 11.04 16.75 5.51
CA GLU A 336 10.86 16.38 6.90
C GLU A 336 9.35 16.44 7.21
N LEU A 337 8.69 15.29 7.42
CA LEU A 337 7.28 15.29 7.87
C LEU A 337 7.21 15.17 9.40
N LYS A 338 6.81 16.26 10.07
CA LYS A 338 6.49 16.27 11.51
C LYS A 338 5.02 15.92 11.71
N LEU A 339 4.70 14.63 11.63
CA LEU A 339 3.31 14.12 11.61
C LEU A 339 2.52 14.40 12.91
N ALA A 340 3.16 14.86 14.00
CA ALA A 340 2.49 15.19 15.26
C ALA A 340 3.30 16.16 16.17
N GLY A 341 3.73 17.32 15.66
CA GLY A 341 4.50 18.30 16.45
C GLY A 341 5.82 17.72 17.00
N SER A 342 6.37 18.32 18.05
CA SER A 342 7.70 18.03 18.64
C SER A 342 7.90 16.60 19.21
N TYR A 343 6.91 15.69 19.10
CA TYR A 343 6.95 14.34 19.66
C TYR A 343 7.28 13.23 18.64
N LEU A 344 7.21 13.51 17.33
CA LEU A 344 7.64 12.59 16.26
C LEU A 344 8.75 13.24 15.43
N PRO A 345 9.87 12.54 15.20
CA PRO A 345 10.96 13.11 14.43
C PRO A 345 10.68 13.09 12.91
N PRO A 346 11.40 13.94 12.14
CA PRO A 346 11.37 13.99 10.68
C PRO A 346 11.35 12.60 10.02
N ILE A 347 10.36 12.31 9.19
CA ILE A 347 10.55 11.31 8.14
C ILE A 347 11.24 12.02 6.97
N HIS A 348 12.34 11.47 6.45
CA HIS A 348 13.09 12.04 5.31
C HIS A 348 12.65 11.43 3.97
N TYR A 349 12.51 12.27 2.94
CA TYR A 349 12.23 11.82 1.57
C TYR A 349 13.39 11.01 0.97
N TRP A 350 14.61 11.52 1.13
CA TRP A 350 15.85 11.03 0.52
C TRP A 350 16.61 10.07 1.44
N ARG A 351 16.00 8.94 1.81
CA ARG A 351 16.51 8.06 2.88
C ARG A 351 17.89 7.45 2.57
N GLY A 352 18.91 7.85 3.33
CA GLY A 352 20.29 7.35 3.18
C GLY A 352 21.02 7.92 1.97
N ILE A 353 20.33 8.70 1.12
CA ILE A 353 20.88 9.27 -0.11
C ILE A 353 21.67 10.54 0.24
N THR A 354 21.08 11.43 1.05
CA THR A 354 21.73 12.66 1.50
C THR A 354 23.03 12.34 2.25
N GLU A 355 22.96 11.38 3.17
CA GLU A 355 24.08 10.95 4.01
C GLU A 355 25.19 10.31 3.17
N ALA A 356 24.84 9.45 2.20
CA ALA A 356 25.81 8.81 1.33
C ALA A 356 26.49 9.81 0.38
N LEU A 357 25.74 10.75 -0.20
CA LEU A 357 26.32 11.81 -1.02
C LEU A 357 27.27 12.70 -0.21
N THR A 358 26.85 13.07 1.00
CA THR A 358 27.67 13.88 1.93
C THR A 358 28.92 13.13 2.38
N ALA A 359 28.80 11.84 2.71
CA ALA A 359 29.92 10.99 3.09
C ALA A 359 30.92 10.76 1.95
N ASN A 360 30.48 10.87 0.69
CA ASN A 360 31.36 10.86 -0.47
C ASN A 360 31.96 12.25 -0.78
N GLY A 361 31.67 13.28 0.01
CA GLY A 361 32.22 14.63 -0.17
C GLY A 361 31.42 15.54 -1.10
N THR A 362 30.20 15.16 -1.48
CA THR A 362 29.27 16.03 -2.22
C THR A 362 28.54 16.95 -1.25
N GLU A 363 28.54 18.25 -1.53
CA GLU A 363 27.68 19.18 -0.79
C GLU A 363 26.23 19.03 -1.24
N VAL A 364 25.31 18.74 -0.30
CA VAL A 364 23.91 18.45 -0.61
C VAL A 364 22.97 19.47 -0.01
N ILE A 365 22.11 20.03 -0.86
CA ILE A 365 21.01 20.92 -0.48
C ILE A 365 19.69 20.15 -0.63
N ALA A 366 19.16 19.61 0.47
CA ALA A 366 17.84 18.99 0.48
C ALA A 366 16.74 20.08 0.52
N ALA A 367 16.05 20.29 -0.61
CA ALA A 367 15.02 21.32 -0.71
C ALA A 367 13.67 20.84 -0.15
N THR A 368 12.93 21.75 0.48
CA THR A 368 11.59 21.49 1.02
C THR A 368 10.55 22.35 0.30
N VAL A 369 9.61 21.70 -0.40
CA VAL A 369 8.51 22.37 -1.11
C VAL A 369 7.13 21.88 -0.60
N PRO A 370 6.03 22.63 -0.83
CA PRO A 370 4.70 22.22 -0.41
C PRO A 370 4.31 20.84 -0.97
N ALA A 371 3.83 19.94 -0.11
CA ALA A 371 3.57 18.54 -0.46
C ALA A 371 2.52 18.37 -1.58
N SER A 372 1.58 19.30 -1.72
CA SER A 372 0.49 19.25 -2.72
C SER A 372 0.20 20.62 -3.35
N GLY A 373 1.20 21.51 -3.37
CA GLY A 373 1.08 22.84 -4.02
C GLY A 373 1.16 22.73 -5.54
N SER A 374 0.82 23.80 -6.25
CA SER A 374 0.99 23.85 -7.71
C SER A 374 2.48 23.86 -8.10
N ILE A 375 2.80 23.54 -9.35
CA ILE A 375 4.18 23.59 -9.87
C ILE A 375 4.77 25.00 -9.67
N GLU A 376 3.98 26.06 -9.85
CA GLU A 376 4.39 27.46 -9.65
C GLU A 376 4.72 27.76 -8.18
N GLU A 377 3.87 27.33 -7.25
CA GLU A 377 4.11 27.51 -5.81
C GLU A 377 5.34 26.71 -5.35
N ARG A 378 5.45 25.46 -5.81
CA ARG A 378 6.55 24.55 -5.47
C ARG A 378 7.87 25.01 -6.05
N SER A 379 7.89 25.47 -7.31
CA SER A 379 9.08 26.03 -7.96
C SER A 379 9.56 27.32 -7.31
N ALA A 380 8.64 28.21 -6.91
CA ALA A 380 8.98 29.42 -6.16
C ALA A 380 9.68 29.08 -4.84
N ARG A 381 9.14 28.10 -4.10
CA ARG A 381 9.75 27.64 -2.86
C ARG A 381 11.09 26.92 -3.10
N LEU A 382 11.20 26.11 -4.16
CA LEU A 382 12.46 25.47 -4.56
C LEU A 382 13.55 26.52 -4.80
N ARG A 383 13.22 27.60 -5.52
CA ARG A 383 14.14 28.71 -5.78
C ARG A 383 14.61 29.38 -4.48
N GLU A 384 13.72 29.65 -3.55
CA GLU A 384 14.08 30.22 -2.24
C GLU A 384 15.07 29.34 -1.49
N ASN A 385 14.81 28.02 -1.41
CA ASN A 385 15.72 27.08 -0.74
C ASN A 385 17.12 27.08 -1.36
N ILE A 386 17.22 27.21 -2.70
CA ILE A 386 18.50 27.27 -3.40
C ILE A 386 19.21 28.59 -3.11
N LEU A 387 18.51 29.73 -3.16
CA LEU A 387 19.10 31.04 -2.90
C LEU A 387 19.64 31.15 -1.46
N GLU A 388 18.90 30.61 -0.49
CA GLU A 388 19.30 30.62 0.93
C GLU A 388 20.57 29.80 1.22
N ARG A 389 20.87 28.78 0.41
CA ARG A 389 21.88 27.75 0.75
C ARG A 389 23.03 27.63 -0.25
N SER A 390 22.85 28.09 -1.48
CA SER A 390 23.90 28.05 -2.51
C SER A 390 24.95 29.15 -2.34
N GLU A 391 24.65 30.20 -1.58
CA GLU A 391 25.50 31.40 -1.45
C GLU A 391 25.85 32.04 -2.81
N GLY A 392 24.97 31.88 -3.80
CA GLY A 392 25.17 32.37 -5.17
C GLY A 392 26.09 31.50 -6.05
N ARG A 393 26.59 30.36 -5.53
CA ARG A 393 27.35 29.40 -6.34
C ARG A 393 26.44 28.69 -7.34
N PRO A 394 26.97 28.25 -8.50
CA PRO A 394 26.22 27.40 -9.39
C PRO A 394 25.85 26.08 -8.71
N VAL A 395 24.73 25.47 -9.09
CA VAL A 395 24.22 24.22 -8.50
C VAL A 395 23.78 23.21 -9.57
N ASN A 396 23.78 21.94 -9.21
CA ASN A 396 23.16 20.85 -9.97
C ASN A 396 21.90 20.40 -9.26
N ILE A 397 20.83 20.10 -9.99
CA ILE A 397 19.57 19.64 -9.41
C ILE A 397 19.37 18.17 -9.78
N ILE A 398 19.12 17.32 -8.77
CA ILE A 398 18.60 15.97 -8.96
C ILE A 398 17.17 15.95 -8.43
N ALA A 399 16.23 15.66 -9.31
CA ALA A 399 14.82 15.79 -9.05
C ALA A 399 14.08 14.47 -9.29
N HIS A 400 13.15 14.15 -8.41
CA HIS A 400 12.32 12.94 -8.51
C HIS A 400 10.85 13.31 -8.77
N SER A 401 10.20 12.58 -9.67
CA SER A 401 8.77 12.71 -9.93
C SER A 401 8.39 14.17 -10.24
N MET A 402 7.35 14.72 -9.61
CA MET A 402 6.92 16.12 -9.77
C MET A 402 8.03 17.16 -9.49
N GLY A 403 9.06 16.83 -8.70
CA GLY A 403 10.19 17.72 -8.43
C GLY A 403 10.94 18.11 -9.70
N GLY A 404 10.94 17.26 -10.73
CA GLY A 404 11.54 17.57 -12.02
C GLY A 404 10.75 18.61 -12.80
N LEU A 405 9.43 18.65 -12.64
CA LEU A 405 8.58 19.69 -13.21
C LEU A 405 8.78 21.03 -12.50
N ASP A 406 8.88 21.01 -11.15
CA ASP A 406 9.20 22.19 -10.35
C ASP A 406 10.52 22.82 -10.80
N ALA A 407 11.56 21.99 -10.98
CA ALA A 407 12.87 22.43 -11.44
C ALA A 407 12.83 22.96 -12.87
N ARG A 408 12.13 22.29 -13.81
CA ARG A 408 11.98 22.78 -15.18
C ARG A 408 11.27 24.13 -15.24
N TYR A 409 10.19 24.30 -14.49
CA TYR A 409 9.47 25.58 -14.41
C TYR A 409 10.37 26.70 -13.88
N MET A 410 11.10 26.42 -12.81
CA MET A 410 12.03 27.34 -12.19
C MET A 410 13.18 27.75 -13.14
N ILE A 411 13.74 26.80 -13.89
CA ILE A 411 14.89 27.01 -14.78
C ILE A 411 14.49 27.71 -16.08
N SER A 412 13.28 27.41 -16.60
CA SER A 412 12.83 27.82 -17.93
C SER A 412 13.18 29.26 -18.25
N TYR A 413 13.87 29.45 -19.38
CA TYR A 413 14.35 30.75 -19.83
C TYR A 413 13.24 31.78 -19.94
N ALA A 414 12.08 31.35 -20.46
CA ALA A 414 10.90 32.20 -20.62
C ALA A 414 10.34 32.67 -19.26
N HIS A 415 10.45 31.83 -18.23
CA HIS A 415 10.08 32.17 -16.87
C HIS A 415 11.13 33.10 -16.22
N ARG A 416 12.42 32.75 -16.33
CA ARG A 416 13.53 33.58 -15.81
C ARG A 416 13.52 34.99 -16.36
N ARG A 417 13.35 35.19 -17.68
CA ARG A 417 13.26 36.54 -18.27
C ARG A 417 12.07 37.36 -17.77
N ARG A 418 10.93 36.74 -17.45
CA ARG A 418 9.77 37.44 -16.87
C ARG A 418 10.07 37.89 -15.44
N LEU A 419 10.69 37.03 -14.65
CA LEU A 419 11.09 37.31 -13.27
C LEU A 419 12.25 38.31 -13.16
N GLN A 420 13.21 38.28 -14.08
CA GLN A 420 14.35 39.19 -14.09
C GLN A 420 13.94 40.66 -14.28
N LYS A 421 12.77 40.92 -14.89
CA LYS A 421 12.15 42.25 -14.93
C LYS A 421 11.57 42.70 -13.58
N GLN A 422 11.22 41.76 -12.70
CA GLN A 422 10.62 42.01 -11.39
C GLN A 422 11.65 41.97 -10.24
N LEU A 423 12.72 41.19 -10.38
CA LEU A 423 13.69 40.92 -9.31
C LEU A 423 15.04 41.57 -9.63
N LYS A 424 15.38 42.64 -8.90
CA LYS A 424 16.67 43.34 -8.97
C LYS A 424 17.81 42.49 -8.35
N GLY A 425 18.30 41.49 -9.08
CA GLY A 425 19.72 41.10 -8.99
C GLY A 425 20.13 39.77 -8.34
N ASN A 426 19.21 38.88 -7.90
CA ASN A 426 19.59 37.53 -7.45
C ASN A 426 18.91 36.47 -8.32
N ASP A 427 19.61 35.96 -9.33
CA ASP A 427 19.19 34.80 -10.12
C ASP A 427 19.96 33.56 -9.69
N ILE A 428 19.32 32.40 -9.81
CA ILE A 428 19.95 31.12 -9.54
C ILE A 428 20.77 30.67 -10.76
N ASN A 429 21.94 30.08 -10.52
CA ASN A 429 22.77 29.52 -11.59
C ASN A 429 22.68 28.00 -11.55
N VAL A 430 21.77 27.43 -12.34
CA VAL A 430 21.66 25.96 -12.46
C VAL A 430 22.53 25.50 -13.62
N ARG A 431 23.33 24.45 -13.42
CA ARG A 431 24.24 23.90 -14.43
C ARG A 431 23.73 22.60 -15.03
N ALA A 432 23.06 21.79 -14.22
CA ALA A 432 22.42 20.57 -14.65
C ALA A 432 21.08 20.34 -13.96
N LEU A 433 20.15 19.73 -14.68
CA LEU A 433 18.96 19.11 -14.13
C LEU A 433 18.94 17.62 -14.51
N VAL A 434 18.98 16.76 -13.50
CA VAL A 434 18.76 15.32 -13.63
C VAL A 434 17.36 15.00 -13.13
N THR A 435 16.49 14.50 -13.99
CA THR A 435 15.16 14.02 -13.60
C THR A 435 15.11 12.50 -13.50
N ILE A 436 14.39 11.99 -12.52
CA ILE A 436 14.24 10.56 -12.29
C ILE A 436 12.75 10.26 -12.10
N ALA A 437 12.20 9.45 -13.00
CA ALA A 437 10.78 9.10 -13.02
C ALA A 437 9.85 10.33 -13.00
N THR A 438 10.25 11.43 -13.62
CA THR A 438 9.45 12.66 -13.71
C THR A 438 8.41 12.52 -14.84
N PRO A 439 7.12 12.79 -14.61
CA PRO A 439 6.11 12.70 -15.65
C PRO A 439 6.14 13.92 -16.59
N HIS A 440 7.17 14.02 -17.45
CA HIS A 440 7.34 15.17 -18.36
C HIS A 440 6.21 15.28 -19.40
N HIS A 441 5.58 14.16 -19.73
CA HIS A 441 4.43 14.09 -20.64
C HIS A 441 3.14 13.72 -19.90
N GLY A 442 3.14 13.83 -18.57
CA GLY A 442 2.01 13.52 -17.71
C GLY A 442 1.89 12.04 -17.37
N SER A 443 0.75 11.64 -16.82
CA SER A 443 0.45 10.25 -16.49
C SER A 443 -0.98 9.93 -16.86
N ALA A 444 -1.18 8.93 -17.71
CA ALA A 444 -2.50 8.41 -18.07
C ALA A 444 -3.27 7.92 -16.83
N TYR A 445 -2.57 7.58 -15.74
CA TYR A 445 -3.23 7.30 -14.47
C TYR A 445 -3.81 8.56 -13.81
N ALA A 446 -3.14 9.71 -13.94
CA ALA A 446 -3.70 11.00 -13.50
C ALA A 446 -4.93 11.37 -14.35
N ASP A 447 -4.89 11.15 -15.66
CA ASP A 447 -6.05 11.35 -16.55
C ASP A 447 -7.21 10.44 -16.14
N PHE A 448 -6.94 9.15 -15.93
CA PHE A 448 -7.94 8.18 -15.49
C PHE A 448 -8.60 8.57 -14.16
N LEU A 449 -7.82 9.06 -13.19
CA LEU A 449 -8.36 9.55 -11.92
C LEU A 449 -9.21 10.80 -12.12
N PHE A 450 -8.79 11.70 -13.00
CA PHE A 450 -9.52 12.94 -13.30
C PHE A 450 -10.85 12.64 -13.99
N ASP A 451 -10.84 11.77 -15.00
CA ASP A 451 -12.01 11.33 -15.76
C ASP A 451 -13.01 10.53 -14.89
N ALA A 452 -12.51 9.70 -13.96
CA ALA A 452 -13.34 8.94 -13.05
C ALA A 452 -14.11 9.82 -12.04
N ILE A 453 -13.58 11.01 -11.70
CA ILE A 453 -14.21 11.95 -10.75
C ILE A 453 -15.24 12.84 -11.47
N GLY A 454 -14.95 13.27 -12.70
CA GLY A 454 -15.81 14.09 -13.54
C GLY A 454 -15.85 15.60 -13.18
N PRO A 455 -15.93 16.52 -14.17
CA PRO A 455 -15.80 17.97 -13.98
C PRO A 455 -16.84 18.58 -13.03
N ASP A 456 -18.05 18.02 -12.96
CA ASP A 456 -19.15 18.59 -12.15
C ASP A 456 -19.02 18.28 -10.65
N ARG A 457 -18.27 17.23 -10.27
CA ARG A 457 -18.07 16.82 -8.87
C ARG A 457 -16.72 17.25 -8.31
N LEU A 458 -15.82 17.68 -9.19
CA LEU A 458 -14.46 18.09 -8.90
C LEU A 458 -14.39 19.22 -7.84
N PRO A 459 -15.13 20.35 -7.97
CA PRO A 459 -15.05 21.45 -6.99
C PRO A 459 -15.52 21.04 -5.58
N GLN A 460 -16.62 20.29 -5.49
CA GLN A 460 -17.18 19.85 -4.20
C GLN A 460 -16.31 18.79 -3.54
N LEU A 461 -15.73 17.87 -4.32
CA LEU A 461 -14.78 16.88 -3.81
C LEU A 461 -13.47 17.54 -3.38
N TYR A 462 -12.98 18.54 -4.13
CA TYR A 462 -11.78 19.31 -3.82
C TYR A 462 -11.93 20.11 -2.54
N ASP A 463 -13.05 20.80 -2.36
CA ASP A 463 -13.33 21.53 -1.13
C ASP A 463 -13.48 20.57 0.06
N THR A 464 -14.13 19.42 -0.14
CA THR A 464 -14.29 18.40 0.92
C THR A 464 -12.95 17.76 1.29
N TRP A 465 -12.13 17.42 0.29
CA TRP A 465 -10.81 16.83 0.49
C TRP A 465 -9.83 17.80 1.14
N LYS A 466 -9.79 19.05 0.68
CA LYS A 466 -8.97 20.13 1.26
C LYS A 466 -9.38 20.42 2.70
N ARG A 467 -10.67 20.40 3.02
CA ARG A 467 -11.17 20.55 4.40
C ARG A 467 -10.84 19.36 5.30
N LEU A 468 -10.86 18.14 4.76
CA LEU A 468 -10.59 16.92 5.53
C LEU A 468 -9.10 16.64 5.73
N THR A 469 -8.26 16.96 4.76
CA THR A 469 -6.83 16.57 4.74
C THR A 469 -5.86 17.75 4.84
N GLY A 470 -6.34 18.98 4.61
CA GLY A 470 -5.49 20.17 4.46
C GLY A 470 -4.69 20.22 3.15
N LEU A 471 -4.82 19.22 2.27
CA LEU A 471 -4.06 19.11 1.02
C LEU A 471 -4.85 19.65 -0.18
N GLY A 472 -4.18 20.46 -1.01
CA GLY A 472 -4.71 20.96 -2.28
C GLY A 472 -4.68 19.89 -3.37
N THR A 473 -5.58 20.01 -4.36
CA THR A 473 -5.73 19.06 -5.47
C THR A 473 -5.16 19.56 -6.80
N GLY A 474 -4.77 20.85 -6.89
CA GLY A 474 -4.22 21.44 -8.11
C GLY A 474 -2.96 20.73 -8.63
N ALA A 475 -2.19 20.12 -7.74
CA ALA A 475 -1.02 19.34 -8.11
C ALA A 475 -1.35 18.06 -8.92
N PHE A 476 -2.54 17.48 -8.77
CA PHE A 476 -2.95 16.28 -9.54
C PHE A 476 -3.39 16.64 -10.96
N GLU A 477 -4.10 17.77 -11.13
CA GLU A 477 -4.46 18.29 -12.45
C GLU A 477 -3.22 18.60 -13.28
N GLN A 478 -2.20 19.17 -12.64
CA GLN A 478 -0.90 19.46 -13.24
C GLN A 478 -0.02 18.22 -13.50
N LEU A 479 -0.53 17.01 -13.36
CA LEU A 479 0.16 15.77 -13.75
C LEU A 479 -0.57 15.01 -14.87
N THR A 480 -1.69 15.55 -15.36
CA THR A 480 -2.41 15.01 -16.52
C THR A 480 -1.58 15.14 -17.79
N THR A 481 -1.76 14.21 -18.74
CA THR A 481 -1.06 14.25 -20.04
C THR A 481 -1.43 15.51 -20.80
N ARG A 482 -2.73 15.84 -20.78
CA ARG A 482 -3.28 17.03 -21.42
C ARG A 482 -2.64 18.32 -20.90
N TYR A 483 -2.56 18.51 -19.59
CA TYR A 483 -1.94 19.72 -19.03
C TYR A 483 -0.44 19.79 -19.36
N MET A 484 0.27 18.65 -19.34
CA MET A 484 1.69 18.63 -19.71
C MET A 484 1.93 19.01 -21.17
N GLU A 485 1.10 18.50 -22.08
CA GLU A 485 1.22 18.74 -23.53
C GLU A 485 0.73 20.13 -23.95
N GLU A 486 -0.45 20.55 -23.51
CA GLU A 486 -1.11 21.78 -23.98
C GLU A 486 -0.64 23.03 -23.23
N GLU A 487 -0.28 22.90 -21.95
CA GLU A 487 -0.05 24.05 -21.08
C GLU A 487 1.41 24.14 -20.59
N PHE A 488 1.93 23.09 -19.96
CA PHE A 488 3.21 23.15 -19.25
C PHE A 488 4.41 23.16 -20.19
N ASN A 489 4.56 22.15 -21.05
CA ASN A 489 5.72 22.02 -21.92
C ASN A 489 5.90 23.19 -22.89
N PRO A 490 4.84 23.72 -23.55
CA PRO A 490 4.96 24.91 -24.40
C PRO A 490 5.39 26.18 -23.64
N LYS A 491 5.00 26.32 -22.37
CA LYS A 491 5.35 27.47 -21.52
C LYS A 491 6.69 27.32 -20.81
N THR A 492 7.27 26.12 -20.83
CA THR A 492 8.46 25.75 -20.07
C THR A 492 9.57 25.21 -21.00
N PRO A 493 10.04 26.02 -21.97
CA PRO A 493 11.15 25.62 -22.81
C PRO A 493 12.44 25.50 -21.99
N ASP A 494 13.28 24.55 -22.40
CA ASP A 494 14.58 24.33 -21.79
C ASP A 494 15.49 25.55 -21.97
N ASP A 495 16.35 25.75 -20.98
CA ASP A 495 17.35 26.80 -21.01
C ASP A 495 18.62 26.30 -21.70
N PRO A 496 19.13 26.99 -22.74
CA PRO A 496 20.27 26.50 -23.51
C PRO A 496 21.56 26.40 -22.70
N ASP A 497 21.67 27.09 -21.57
CA ASP A 497 22.86 27.08 -20.71
C ASP A 497 22.84 25.95 -19.66
N VAL A 498 21.75 25.16 -19.60
CA VAL A 498 21.56 24.08 -18.62
C VAL A 498 21.59 22.72 -19.31
N LYS A 499 22.35 21.77 -18.75
CA LYS A 499 22.33 20.37 -19.22
C LYS A 499 21.14 19.62 -18.62
N TYR A 500 20.35 18.96 -19.45
CA TYR A 500 19.19 18.17 -19.02
C TYR A 500 19.46 16.67 -19.21
N PHE A 501 19.30 15.91 -18.14
CA PHE A 501 19.43 14.45 -18.11
C PHE A 501 18.17 13.83 -17.53
N SER A 502 17.80 12.64 -17.99
CA SER A 502 16.65 11.92 -17.45
C SER A 502 16.88 10.42 -17.34
N TYR A 503 16.22 9.83 -16.34
CA TYR A 503 16.14 8.39 -16.10
C TYR A 503 14.68 7.97 -15.95
N GLY A 504 14.31 6.87 -16.61
CA GLY A 504 13.03 6.20 -16.39
C GLY A 504 13.17 5.07 -15.40
N ALA A 505 12.04 4.55 -14.92
CA ALA A 505 11.98 3.30 -14.16
C ALA A 505 10.83 2.45 -14.70
N ALA A 506 11.01 1.13 -14.64
CA ALA A 506 9.99 0.18 -15.08
C ALA A 506 9.97 -1.06 -14.22
N LEU A 507 8.76 -1.50 -13.87
CA LEU A 507 8.55 -2.83 -13.31
C LEU A 507 8.48 -3.86 -14.46
N THR A 508 9.27 -4.92 -14.35
CA THR A 508 9.30 -6.01 -15.35
C THR A 508 8.13 -6.97 -15.16
N GLN A 509 7.52 -6.97 -13.97
CA GLN A 509 6.37 -7.80 -13.63
C GLN A 509 5.25 -6.97 -13.02
N LYS A 510 4.01 -7.43 -13.23
CA LYS A 510 2.84 -6.81 -12.62
C LYS A 510 2.95 -6.86 -11.09
N PRO A 511 2.75 -5.73 -10.38
CA PRO A 511 2.75 -5.73 -8.92
C PRO A 511 1.72 -6.72 -8.33
N PRO A 512 1.95 -7.31 -7.15
CA PRO A 512 0.96 -8.12 -6.45
C PRO A 512 -0.33 -7.33 -6.16
N LEU A 513 -1.46 -8.02 -5.97
CA LEU A 513 -2.78 -7.39 -5.72
C LEU A 513 -2.82 -6.38 -4.55
N LEU A 514 -1.97 -6.60 -3.54
CA LEU A 514 -1.89 -5.73 -2.36
C LEU A 514 -0.91 -4.56 -2.52
N SER A 515 -0.19 -4.48 -3.65
CA SER A 515 0.70 -3.35 -3.93
C SER A 515 -0.11 -2.08 -4.16
N PRO A 516 0.32 -0.92 -3.62
CA PRO A 516 -0.33 0.36 -3.92
C PRO A 516 -0.32 0.70 -5.43
N PHE A 517 0.61 0.10 -6.19
CA PHE A 517 0.74 0.31 -7.64
C PHE A 517 -0.02 -0.70 -8.49
N HIS A 518 -0.74 -1.67 -7.92
CA HIS A 518 -1.40 -2.71 -8.72
C HIS A 518 -2.41 -2.16 -9.72
N GLY A 519 -3.24 -1.21 -9.27
CA GLY A 519 -4.27 -0.58 -10.08
C GLY A 519 -3.68 0.34 -11.14
N SER A 520 -2.83 1.27 -10.71
CA SER A 520 -2.20 2.28 -11.58
C SER A 520 -1.28 1.67 -12.64
N TYR A 521 -0.49 0.66 -12.28
CA TYR A 521 0.37 -0.07 -13.23
C TYR A 521 -0.43 -0.65 -14.40
N GLY A 522 -1.62 -1.20 -14.14
CA GLY A 522 -2.46 -1.80 -15.17
C GLY A 522 -3.06 -0.79 -16.14
N VAL A 523 -3.33 0.45 -15.67
CA VAL A 523 -3.79 1.55 -16.51
C VAL A 523 -2.64 2.04 -17.39
N LEU A 524 -1.51 2.38 -16.77
CA LEU A 524 -0.31 2.86 -17.48
C LEU A 524 0.23 1.86 -18.49
N LEU A 525 0.23 0.55 -18.16
CA LEU A 525 0.70 -0.48 -19.08
C LEU A 525 -0.17 -0.56 -20.35
N ARG A 526 -1.47 -0.26 -20.23
CA ARG A 526 -2.40 -0.27 -21.36
C ARG A 526 -2.24 0.97 -22.23
N GLU A 527 -2.14 2.14 -21.61
CA GLU A 527 -2.17 3.44 -22.31
C GLU A 527 -0.78 3.90 -22.76
N GLU A 528 0.26 3.71 -21.94
CA GLU A 528 1.60 4.29 -22.14
C GLU A 528 2.73 3.24 -22.20
N GLY A 529 2.48 1.99 -21.80
CA GLY A 529 3.45 0.90 -21.84
C GLY A 529 4.28 0.73 -20.56
N PRO A 530 5.57 0.32 -20.65
CA PRO A 530 6.41 0.06 -19.48
C PRO A 530 6.43 1.23 -18.49
N ASN A 531 6.22 0.95 -17.21
CA ASN A 531 6.05 1.98 -16.18
C ASN A 531 6.50 1.49 -14.80
N ASP A 532 6.73 2.45 -13.90
CA ASP A 532 7.17 2.22 -12.52
C ASP A 532 6.01 2.10 -11.51
N GLY A 533 4.77 2.06 -12.02
CA GLY A 533 3.54 2.07 -11.24
C GLY A 533 2.84 3.42 -11.16
N LEU A 534 3.48 4.54 -11.50
CA LEU A 534 2.85 5.88 -11.54
C LEU A 534 3.21 6.69 -12.79
N VAL A 535 4.38 6.46 -13.37
CA VAL A 535 4.91 7.18 -14.54
C VAL A 535 5.44 6.16 -15.54
N SER A 536 5.11 6.34 -16.81
CA SER A 536 5.68 5.52 -17.88
C SER A 536 7.10 5.92 -18.23
N VAL A 537 7.83 4.97 -18.82
CA VAL A 537 9.19 5.21 -19.33
C VAL A 537 9.19 6.29 -20.39
N GLU A 538 8.19 6.31 -21.29
CA GLU A 538 8.09 7.36 -22.32
C GLU A 538 7.85 8.73 -21.70
N SER A 539 6.94 8.83 -20.72
CA SER A 539 6.70 10.10 -20.03
C SER A 539 7.92 10.60 -19.24
N ALA A 540 8.79 9.68 -18.79
CA ALA A 540 10.02 10.01 -18.07
C ALA A 540 11.16 10.57 -18.94
N LYS A 541 11.08 10.46 -20.27
CA LYS A 541 12.17 10.90 -21.16
C LYS A 541 12.16 12.43 -21.30
N TRP A 542 13.30 13.05 -21.02
CA TRP A 542 13.55 14.47 -21.27
C TRP A 542 15.03 14.79 -21.44
N GLY A 543 15.37 15.74 -22.32
CA GLY A 543 16.77 16.06 -22.60
C GLY A 543 17.58 14.82 -23.04
N THR A 544 18.77 14.65 -22.47
CA THR A 544 19.60 13.47 -22.73
C THR A 544 19.16 12.31 -21.84
N TYR A 545 18.43 11.37 -22.42
CA TYR A 545 17.99 10.16 -21.72
C TYR A 545 19.16 9.21 -21.43
N LYS A 546 19.39 8.89 -20.15
CA LYS A 546 20.53 8.08 -19.70
C LYS A 546 20.18 6.59 -19.51
N GLY A 547 18.91 6.25 -19.34
CA GLY A 547 18.46 4.85 -19.31
C GLY A 547 17.22 4.60 -18.44
N THR A 548 16.78 3.34 -18.45
CA THR A 548 15.65 2.84 -17.66
C THR A 548 16.16 1.95 -16.54
N LEU A 549 15.69 2.18 -15.31
CA LEU A 549 15.91 1.31 -14.17
C LEU A 549 14.95 0.12 -14.20
N GLU A 550 15.49 -1.10 -14.27
CA GLU A 550 14.70 -2.34 -14.38
C GLU A 550 14.26 -2.91 -13.02
N ASP A 551 13.02 -3.39 -12.93
CA ASP A 551 12.35 -3.87 -11.70
C ASP A 551 12.36 -2.84 -10.55
N VAL A 552 12.25 -1.56 -10.90
CA VAL A 552 12.22 -0.44 -9.96
C VAL A 552 10.83 0.21 -9.99
N SER A 553 10.16 0.25 -8.85
CA SER A 553 8.92 1.03 -8.69
C SER A 553 9.21 2.51 -8.37
N HIS A 554 8.19 3.36 -8.51
CA HIS A 554 8.28 4.79 -8.21
C HIS A 554 8.80 5.10 -6.79
N LEU A 555 8.57 4.21 -5.81
CA LEU A 555 9.08 4.37 -4.44
C LEU A 555 10.46 3.72 -4.20
N ASP A 556 10.88 2.78 -5.06
CA ASP A 556 12.20 2.15 -4.96
C ASP A 556 13.30 3.18 -5.30
N VAL A 557 13.01 4.12 -6.20
CA VAL A 557 13.89 5.23 -6.59
C VAL A 557 14.35 6.05 -5.39
N ILE A 558 13.45 6.35 -4.46
CA ILE A 558 13.74 7.15 -3.25
C ILE A 558 14.07 6.30 -2.02
N ASN A 559 14.38 5.01 -2.23
CA ASN A 559 14.77 4.07 -1.19
C ASN A 559 13.69 3.77 -0.12
N TRP A 560 12.40 3.92 -0.48
CA TRP A 560 11.29 3.75 0.47
C TRP A 560 10.82 2.30 0.60
N THR A 561 10.70 1.60 -0.52
CA THR A 561 10.23 0.20 -0.58
C THR A 561 11.38 -0.80 -0.46
N ASN A 562 12.62 -0.34 -0.65
CA ASN A 562 13.78 -1.21 -0.73
C ASN A 562 13.98 -2.07 0.51
N ARG A 563 13.94 -1.58 1.76
CA ARG A 563 14.38 -2.43 2.90
C ARG A 563 13.39 -3.52 3.37
N VAL A 564 12.08 -3.27 3.35
CA VAL A 564 11.06 -4.29 3.68
C VAL A 564 10.96 -5.34 2.58
N ARG A 565 10.97 -4.89 1.31
CA ARG A 565 10.97 -5.78 0.13
C ARG A 565 12.30 -6.54 0.04
N TRP A 566 13.44 -5.92 0.35
CA TRP A 566 14.79 -6.52 0.43
C TRP A 566 14.87 -7.62 1.48
N THR A 567 14.30 -7.40 2.67
CA THR A 567 14.27 -8.42 3.73
C THR A 567 13.47 -9.65 3.30
N ILE A 568 12.34 -9.44 2.62
CA ILE A 568 11.48 -10.53 2.13
C ILE A 568 12.08 -11.21 0.88
N ARG A 569 12.63 -10.45 -0.08
CA ARG A 569 13.24 -10.97 -1.33
C ARG A 569 14.57 -11.69 -1.08
N ARG A 570 15.40 -11.19 -0.17
CA ARG A 570 16.62 -11.88 0.30
C ARG A 570 16.28 -13.19 1.02
N TRP A 571 15.17 -13.23 1.75
CA TRP A 571 14.64 -14.46 2.35
C TRP A 571 14.13 -15.45 1.28
N MET A 572 13.63 -14.96 0.14
CA MET A 572 13.18 -15.78 -1.00
C MET A 572 14.29 -16.13 -2.02
N GLY A 573 15.54 -15.69 -1.80
CA GLY A 573 16.69 -16.10 -2.61
C GLY A 573 16.98 -15.27 -3.87
N GLU A 574 16.40 -14.07 -4.03
CA GLU A 574 16.74 -13.17 -5.13
C GLU A 574 18.10 -12.47 -4.90
N GLN A 575 18.97 -12.48 -5.92
CA GLN A 575 20.41 -12.19 -5.78
C GLN A 575 20.84 -10.73 -6.01
N ASN A 576 20.01 -9.81 -6.55
CA ASN A 576 20.42 -8.39 -6.69
C ASN A 576 19.23 -7.41 -6.88
N PRO A 577 18.66 -6.84 -5.80
CA PRO A 577 17.70 -5.75 -5.92
C PRO A 577 18.41 -4.39 -6.12
N PHE A 578 17.77 -3.49 -6.87
CA PHE A 578 18.22 -2.13 -7.13
C PHE A 578 18.67 -1.37 -5.86
N ASN A 579 19.84 -0.75 -5.91
CA ASN A 579 20.38 0.05 -4.80
C ASN A 579 20.27 1.54 -5.15
N ALA A 580 19.23 2.18 -4.60
CA ALA A 580 19.01 3.62 -4.78
C ALA A 580 20.23 4.44 -4.34
N VAL A 581 20.84 4.14 -3.19
CA VAL A 581 22.00 4.92 -2.69
C VAL A 581 23.17 4.88 -3.68
N ALA A 582 23.52 3.70 -4.19
CA ALA A 582 24.57 3.57 -5.19
C ALA A 582 24.22 4.32 -6.49
N PHE A 583 22.96 4.26 -6.91
CA PHE A 583 22.48 4.98 -8.09
C PHE A 583 22.65 6.50 -7.99
N TYR A 584 22.31 7.12 -6.85
CA TYR A 584 22.52 8.57 -6.66
C TYR A 584 24.01 8.94 -6.62
N VAL A 585 24.86 8.08 -6.04
CA VAL A 585 26.32 8.29 -6.07
C VAL A 585 26.86 8.20 -7.50
N GLU A 586 26.36 7.30 -8.33
CA GLU A 586 26.73 7.22 -9.75
C GLU A 586 26.24 8.44 -10.55
N ILE A 587 25.07 9.00 -10.22
CA ILE A 587 24.63 10.28 -10.80
C ILE A 587 25.60 11.41 -10.43
N ALA A 588 26.04 11.49 -9.17
CA ALA A 588 27.02 12.51 -8.75
C ALA A 588 28.35 12.38 -9.51
N LYS A 589 28.85 11.16 -9.72
CA LYS A 589 30.03 10.90 -10.57
C LYS A 589 29.80 11.25 -12.04
N MET A 590 28.59 11.04 -12.55
CA MET A 590 28.24 11.42 -13.92
C MET A 590 28.27 12.94 -14.10
N LEU A 591 27.78 13.70 -13.12
CA LEU A 591 27.88 15.16 -13.12
C LEU A 591 29.33 15.62 -13.11
N GLU A 592 30.17 15.02 -12.27
CA GLU A 592 31.60 15.33 -12.19
C GLU A 592 32.33 15.11 -13.53
N LYS A 593 32.08 13.98 -14.20
CA LYS A 593 32.65 13.68 -15.53
C LYS A 593 32.25 14.68 -16.61
N GLU A 594 31.14 15.38 -16.42
CA GLU A 594 30.61 16.39 -17.34
C GLU A 594 31.13 17.81 -17.02
N ASP A 595 32.09 17.93 -16.09
CA ASP A 595 32.60 19.19 -15.47
C ASP A 595 31.49 20.03 -14.79
N LEU A 596 30.52 19.33 -14.19
CA LEU A 596 29.40 19.90 -13.44
C LEU A 596 29.55 19.66 -11.94
#